data_AF-A0A336MW49-F1
#
_entry.id   AF-A0A336MW49-F1
#
_cell.length_a   1.000
_cell.length_b   1.000
_cell.length_c   1.000
_cell.angle_alpha   90.00
_cell.angle_beta   90.00
_cell.angle_gamma   90.00
#
_symmetry.space_group_name_H-M   'P 1'
#
loop_
_entity.id
_entity.type
_entity.pdbx_description
1 polymer ?
#
loop_
_entity_poly.entity_id
_entity_poly.type
_entity_poly.pdbx_seq_one_letter_code
_entity_poly.pdbx_strand_id
1 'polypeptide(L)'
;MGQISGQPGASNMQEMEWDENLARRAQQWASQCMYEHDPNRFDDRFSIGQNLAIIWSSAPLEVGDFPGRVRKWFNEVNIYTWGQGWTVRTGHYSQVNSGVSEADKQFILNEHNRLRQQLANGQIYNQPQAANMQVLTWDDELAGVAQRHANGCQYYHNPYRHVSRFYVGENIARIWSSYSPHGDWGYIIGKWFGEYAIYRWKAWPITSLIGHYTQIAWADTNRIGCGYTYYYSGGSYTRYYVCNYGPTGNHYGVGPYEIGAPNCARYGLYYSRLVTSY
;
A
#
# COMPACT_ATOMS: atom_id res chain seq x y z
N MET A 1 13.34 3.10 30.42
CA MET A 1 14.30 2.24 29.67
C MET A 1 13.60 0.93 29.36
N GLY A 2 13.81 0.34 28.18
CA GLY A 2 13.20 -0.95 27.83
C GLY A 2 13.70 -2.06 28.77
N GLN A 3 12.83 -3.00 29.11
CA GLN A 3 13.17 -4.13 30.00
C GLN A 3 13.78 -5.32 29.24
N ILE A 4 13.71 -5.31 27.91
CA ILE A 4 14.25 -6.38 27.07
C ILE A 4 15.63 -5.98 26.56
N SER A 5 16.63 -6.81 26.84
CA SER A 5 18.01 -6.59 26.43
C SER A 5 18.13 -6.42 24.91
N GLY A 6 18.88 -5.40 24.46
CA GLY A 6 19.08 -5.12 23.04
C GLY A 6 17.90 -4.44 22.33
N GLN A 7 16.80 -4.14 23.04
CA GLN A 7 15.63 -3.45 22.49
C GLN A 7 15.41 -2.11 23.20
N PRO A 8 15.13 -1.01 22.47
CA PRO A 8 14.75 0.24 23.09
C PRO A 8 13.37 0.12 23.76
N GLY A 9 13.09 1.02 24.70
CA GLY A 9 11.74 1.14 25.26
C GLY A 9 10.79 1.76 24.23
N ALA A 10 9.55 1.30 24.20
CA ALA A 10 8.48 1.88 23.39
C ALA A 10 7.60 2.79 24.27
N SER A 11 7.41 4.04 23.88
CA SER A 11 6.55 5.00 24.59
C SER A 11 5.10 5.00 24.12
N ASN A 12 4.83 4.37 22.97
CA ASN A 12 3.54 4.36 22.29
C ASN A 12 2.99 2.94 22.09
N MET A 13 3.46 1.96 22.87
CA MET A 13 2.94 0.60 22.85
C MET A 13 1.56 0.57 23.52
N GLN A 14 0.51 0.46 22.71
CA GLN A 14 -0.87 0.38 23.22
C GLN A 14 -1.17 -1.02 23.75
N GLU A 15 -2.02 -1.08 24.76
CA GLU A 15 -2.57 -2.35 25.24
C GLU A 15 -3.48 -2.95 24.17
N MET A 16 -3.31 -4.25 23.89
CA MET A 16 -4.17 -4.95 22.93
C MET A 16 -5.47 -5.35 23.61
N GLU A 17 -6.58 -5.07 22.94
CA GLU A 17 -7.91 -5.53 23.35
C GLU A 17 -8.35 -6.73 22.50
N TRP A 18 -9.16 -7.61 23.08
CA TRP A 18 -9.71 -8.75 22.37
C TRP A 18 -10.77 -8.31 21.35
N ASP A 19 -10.69 -8.85 20.14
CA ASP A 19 -11.63 -8.56 19.07
C ASP A 19 -12.29 -9.85 18.56
N GLU A 20 -13.60 -9.97 18.79
CA GLU A 20 -14.38 -11.15 18.43
C GLU A 20 -14.47 -11.39 16.91
N ASN A 21 -14.35 -10.34 16.09
CA ASN A 21 -14.33 -10.50 14.65
C ASN A 21 -12.98 -11.09 14.21
N LEU A 22 -11.87 -10.52 14.69
CA LEU A 22 -10.53 -11.05 14.41
C LEU A 22 -10.38 -12.50 14.86
N ALA A 23 -10.88 -12.85 16.05
CA ALA A 23 -10.85 -14.21 16.58
C ALA A 23 -11.59 -15.20 15.66
N ARG A 24 -12.80 -14.83 15.22
CA ARG A 24 -13.62 -15.67 14.31
C ARG A 24 -12.92 -15.88 12.96
N ARG A 25 -12.32 -14.84 12.40
CA ARG A 25 -11.59 -14.92 11.13
C ARG A 25 -10.33 -15.77 11.26
N ALA A 26 -9.58 -15.60 12.36
CA ALA A 26 -8.42 -16.45 12.66
C ALA A 26 -8.83 -17.93 12.77
N GLN A 27 -9.95 -18.23 13.43
CA GLN A 27 -10.48 -19.60 13.52
C GLN A 27 -10.92 -20.14 12.14
N GLN A 28 -11.61 -19.34 11.33
CA GLN A 28 -12.01 -19.73 9.97
C GLN A 28 -10.78 -20.11 9.13
N TRP A 29 -9.71 -19.31 9.19
CA TRP A 29 -8.47 -19.61 8.48
C TRP A 29 -7.78 -20.87 9.02
N ALA A 30 -7.63 -20.98 10.34
CA ALA A 30 -7.01 -22.14 10.98
C ALA A 30 -7.74 -23.46 10.65
N SER A 31 -9.07 -23.40 10.48
CA SER A 31 -9.89 -24.57 10.13
C SER A 31 -9.65 -25.10 8.72
N GLN A 32 -8.97 -24.34 7.86
CA GLN A 32 -8.55 -24.82 6.53
C GLN A 32 -7.30 -25.71 6.59
N CYS A 33 -6.60 -25.74 7.73
CA CYS A 33 -5.39 -26.53 7.94
C CYS A 33 -4.25 -26.23 6.93
N MET A 34 -4.19 -25.01 6.40
CA MET A 34 -3.15 -24.56 5.47
C MET A 34 -2.06 -23.79 6.21
N TYR A 35 -0.79 -24.17 6.04
CA TYR A 35 0.35 -23.45 6.63
C TYR A 35 0.83 -22.31 5.71
N GLU A 36 -0.07 -21.37 5.46
CA GLU A 36 0.20 -20.14 4.73
C GLU A 36 -0.64 -19.01 5.29
N HIS A 37 -0.24 -17.76 5.02
CA HIS A 37 -0.99 -16.61 5.49
C HIS A 37 -2.27 -16.40 4.70
N ASP A 38 -3.33 -15.95 5.38
CA ASP A 38 -4.59 -15.60 4.73
C ASP A 38 -4.33 -14.56 3.63
N PRO A 39 -4.72 -14.80 2.36
CA PRO A 39 -4.57 -13.80 1.32
C PRO A 39 -5.43 -12.55 1.58
N ASN A 40 -6.48 -12.66 2.39
CA ASN A 40 -7.46 -11.62 2.70
C ASN A 40 -7.34 -11.06 4.12
N ARG A 41 -6.13 -10.64 4.53
CA ARG A 41 -5.88 -10.02 5.85
C ARG A 41 -6.27 -8.55 5.94
N PHE A 42 -7.52 -8.25 5.68
CA PHE A 42 -8.11 -6.93 5.88
C PHE A 42 -9.57 -7.10 6.29
N ASP A 43 -10.05 -6.28 7.20
CA ASP A 43 -11.48 -6.06 7.42
C ASP A 43 -11.82 -4.60 7.13
N ASP A 44 -13.09 -4.22 7.28
CA ASP A 44 -13.58 -2.86 7.00
C ASP A 44 -12.93 -1.79 7.89
N ARG A 45 -12.24 -2.17 8.95
CA ARG A 45 -11.65 -1.27 9.95
C ARG A 45 -10.14 -1.12 9.73
N PHE A 46 -9.44 -2.20 9.42
CA PHE A 46 -7.98 -2.17 9.28
C PHE A 46 -7.39 -3.40 8.57
N SER A 47 -6.13 -3.27 8.16
CA SER A 47 -5.29 -4.40 7.74
C SER A 47 -4.89 -5.25 8.95
N ILE A 48 -4.83 -6.57 8.77
CA ILE A 48 -4.63 -7.54 9.84
C ILE A 48 -3.23 -8.16 9.75
N GLY A 49 -2.49 -8.12 10.87
CA GLY A 49 -1.27 -8.91 11.05
C GLY A 49 -1.60 -10.36 11.36
N GLN A 50 -0.72 -11.31 11.02
CA GLN A 50 -0.94 -12.72 11.33
C GLN A 50 0.39 -13.39 11.67
N ASN A 51 0.41 -14.07 12.82
CA ASN A 51 1.45 -15.01 13.17
C ASN A 51 0.89 -16.43 13.03
N LEU A 52 1.67 -17.34 12.45
CA LEU A 52 1.24 -18.72 12.22
C LEU A 52 2.12 -19.69 13.00
N ALA A 53 1.51 -20.78 13.44
CA ALA A 53 2.22 -21.88 14.04
C ALA A 53 1.50 -23.19 13.70
N ILE A 54 2.30 -24.23 13.43
CA ILE A 54 1.81 -25.60 13.25
C ILE A 54 2.48 -26.50 14.29
N ILE A 55 1.75 -27.49 14.77
CA ILE A 55 2.26 -28.55 15.63
C ILE A 55 2.01 -29.86 14.92
N TRP A 56 3.08 -30.60 14.67
CA TRP A 56 3.02 -31.96 14.14
C TRP A 56 3.02 -32.93 15.31
N SER A 57 2.06 -33.86 15.31
CA SER A 57 1.97 -34.92 16.31
C SER A 57 1.54 -36.21 15.62
N SER A 58 2.14 -37.34 16.01
CA SER A 58 1.73 -38.68 15.56
C SER A 58 0.54 -39.24 16.37
N ALA A 59 0.14 -38.55 17.43
CA ALA A 59 -1.01 -38.88 18.27
C ALA A 59 -1.95 -37.67 18.41
N PRO A 60 -3.26 -37.86 18.63
CA PRO A 60 -4.18 -36.77 18.90
C PRO A 60 -3.70 -35.91 20.06
N LEU A 61 -3.70 -34.59 19.87
CA LEU A 61 -3.43 -33.63 20.94
C LEU A 61 -4.78 -33.26 21.58
N GLU A 62 -4.96 -33.57 22.86
CA GLU A 62 -6.21 -33.23 23.57
C GLU A 62 -6.36 -31.71 23.81
N VAL A 63 -5.24 -30.98 23.87
CA VAL A 63 -5.21 -29.51 24.03
C VAL A 63 -4.06 -28.94 23.20
N GLY A 64 -4.31 -27.84 22.47
CA GLY A 64 -3.27 -27.11 21.75
C GLY A 64 -2.35 -26.31 22.70
N ASP A 65 -1.08 -26.15 22.33
CA ASP A 65 -0.09 -25.35 23.10
C ASP A 65 -0.06 -23.89 22.64
N PHE A 66 -1.17 -23.17 22.83
CA PHE A 66 -1.26 -21.75 22.46
C PHE A 66 -0.23 -20.87 23.22
N PRO A 67 -0.06 -21.01 24.55
CA PRO A 67 0.93 -20.23 25.29
C PRO A 67 2.37 -20.44 24.80
N GLY A 68 2.75 -21.67 24.44
CA GLY A 68 4.06 -21.95 23.86
C GLY A 68 4.22 -21.38 22.46
N ARG A 69 3.15 -21.28 21.66
CA ARG A 69 3.22 -20.61 20.34
C ARG A 69 3.44 -19.11 20.49
N VAL A 70 2.68 -18.45 21.36
CA VAL A 70 2.84 -17.02 21.65
C VAL A 70 4.25 -16.72 22.17
N ARG A 71 4.75 -17.53 23.11
CA ARG A 71 6.14 -17.40 23.58
C ARG A 71 7.16 -17.57 22.46
N LYS A 72 6.96 -18.51 21.54
CA LYS A 72 7.87 -18.70 20.40
C LYS A 72 7.89 -17.49 19.47
N TRP A 73 6.73 -16.94 19.11
CA TRP A 73 6.67 -15.72 18.30
C TRP A 73 7.37 -14.54 19.00
N PHE A 74 7.16 -14.38 20.31
CA PHE A 74 7.84 -13.32 21.06
C PHE A 74 9.36 -13.55 21.19
N ASN A 75 9.79 -14.79 21.37
CA ASN A 75 11.21 -15.14 21.55
C ASN A 75 12.08 -14.83 20.33
N GLU A 76 11.50 -14.49 19.19
CA GLU A 76 12.22 -13.90 18.05
C GLU A 76 12.97 -12.62 18.45
N VAL A 77 12.56 -11.95 19.53
CA VAL A 77 13.32 -10.85 20.14
C VAL A 77 14.78 -11.19 20.45
N ASN A 78 15.08 -12.46 20.75
CA ASN A 78 16.44 -12.88 21.12
C ASN A 78 17.37 -13.00 19.91
N ILE A 79 16.80 -13.09 18.70
CA ILE A 79 17.53 -13.17 17.43
C ILE A 79 17.35 -11.91 16.58
N TYR A 80 16.39 -11.06 16.93
CA TYR A 80 16.21 -9.75 16.34
C TYR A 80 17.09 -8.73 17.07
N THR A 81 18.02 -8.11 16.35
CA THR A 81 18.69 -6.90 16.84
C THR A 81 17.86 -5.69 16.44
N TRP A 82 17.63 -4.76 17.37
CA TRP A 82 16.90 -3.53 17.03
C TRP A 82 17.49 -2.84 15.81
N GLY A 83 16.64 -2.54 14.82
CA GLY A 83 17.10 -2.01 13.54
C GLY A 83 17.72 -3.08 12.64
N GLN A 84 17.38 -4.35 12.76
CA GLN A 84 17.61 -5.30 11.68
C GLN A 84 16.39 -5.32 10.75
N GLY A 85 16.64 -5.51 9.45
CA GLY A 85 15.55 -5.65 8.48
C GLY A 85 14.73 -6.91 8.70
N TRP A 86 13.58 -6.99 8.02
CA TRP A 86 12.73 -8.17 8.09
C TRP A 86 13.51 -9.41 7.61
N THR A 87 13.38 -10.50 8.36
CA THR A 87 13.84 -11.83 7.95
C THR A 87 12.73 -12.84 8.24
N VAL A 88 12.72 -13.97 7.53
CA VAL A 88 11.78 -15.08 7.82
C VAL A 88 11.89 -15.56 9.27
N ARG A 89 13.03 -15.34 9.93
CA ARG A 89 13.28 -15.77 11.32
C ARG A 89 12.82 -14.76 12.37
N THR A 90 12.65 -13.49 11.99
CA THR A 90 12.32 -12.37 12.92
C THR A 90 11.02 -11.67 12.54
N GLY A 91 10.31 -12.21 11.55
CA GLY A 91 9.17 -11.56 10.91
C GLY A 91 7.94 -11.42 11.81
N HIS A 92 7.83 -12.21 12.88
CA HIS A 92 6.76 -12.07 13.88
C HIS A 92 7.08 -10.92 14.88
N TYR A 93 8.32 -10.42 14.90
CA TYR A 93 8.78 -9.39 15.84
C TYR A 93 9.02 -8.00 15.20
N SER A 94 9.28 -7.91 13.88
CA SER A 94 9.95 -6.74 13.29
C SER A 94 9.06 -5.65 12.64
N GLN A 95 7.79 -5.48 13.03
CA GLN A 95 6.93 -4.41 12.47
C GLN A 95 7.00 -3.14 13.34
N VAL A 96 7.71 -2.11 12.88
CA VAL A 96 7.95 -0.87 13.65
C VAL A 96 6.85 0.19 13.41
N ASN A 97 6.35 0.30 12.18
CA ASN A 97 5.09 0.99 11.81
C ASN A 97 4.67 0.58 10.39
N SER A 98 3.43 0.13 10.19
CA SER A 98 2.94 -0.33 8.88
C SER A 98 1.45 -0.07 8.75
N GLY A 99 0.98 0.18 7.53
CA GLY A 99 -0.41 0.52 7.25
C GLY A 99 -0.59 1.95 6.77
N VAL A 100 -1.76 2.21 6.18
CA VAL A 100 -2.20 3.55 5.76
C VAL A 100 -3.34 3.97 6.68
N SER A 101 -3.17 5.06 7.43
CA SER A 101 -4.21 5.57 8.33
C SER A 101 -5.40 6.12 7.53
N GLU A 102 -6.58 6.22 8.12
CA GLU A 102 -7.76 6.82 7.45
C GLU A 102 -7.49 8.27 6.98
N ALA A 103 -6.73 9.04 7.76
CA ALA A 103 -6.30 10.38 7.38
C ALA A 103 -5.40 10.35 6.13
N ASP A 104 -4.46 9.41 6.07
CA ASP A 104 -3.61 9.21 4.89
C ASP A 104 -4.42 8.75 3.69
N LYS A 105 -5.35 7.80 3.85
CA LYS A 105 -6.24 7.33 2.76
C LYS A 105 -6.98 8.51 2.12
N GLN A 106 -7.59 9.34 2.96
CA GLN A 106 -8.32 10.52 2.51
C GLN A 106 -7.40 11.54 1.82
N PHE A 107 -6.22 11.79 2.40
CA PHE A 107 -5.22 12.69 1.82
C PHE A 107 -4.75 12.20 0.45
N ILE A 108 -4.36 10.92 0.34
CA ILE A 108 -3.89 10.30 -0.91
C ILE A 108 -4.95 10.43 -1.98
N LEU A 109 -6.20 10.07 -1.68
CA LEU A 109 -7.30 10.12 -2.64
C LEU A 109 -7.57 11.56 -3.11
N ASN A 110 -7.64 12.49 -2.17
CA ASN A 110 -7.90 13.90 -2.47
C ASN A 110 -6.77 14.50 -3.31
N GLU A 111 -5.52 14.23 -2.98
CA GLU A 111 -4.37 14.79 -3.69
C GLU A 111 -4.29 14.26 -5.13
N HIS A 112 -4.49 12.96 -5.34
CA HIS A 112 -4.54 12.42 -6.70
C HIS A 112 -5.69 13.04 -7.51
N ASN A 113 -6.88 13.15 -6.93
CA ASN A 113 -8.04 13.74 -7.63
C ASN A 113 -7.87 15.24 -7.90
N ARG A 114 -7.26 15.98 -6.97
CA ARG A 114 -6.91 17.40 -7.16
C ARG A 114 -5.96 17.57 -8.34
N LEU A 115 -4.88 16.79 -8.38
CA LEU A 115 -3.90 16.83 -9.47
C LEU A 115 -4.51 16.41 -10.83
N ARG A 116 -5.34 15.36 -10.85
CA ARG A 116 -6.08 14.93 -12.06
C ARG A 116 -7.05 15.99 -12.56
N GLN A 117 -7.72 16.71 -11.65
CA GLN A 117 -8.61 17.81 -12.03
C GLN A 117 -7.83 19.00 -12.60
N GLN A 118 -6.71 19.39 -11.96
CA GLN A 118 -5.84 20.45 -12.48
C GLN A 118 -5.34 20.12 -13.90
N LEU A 119 -4.93 18.86 -14.10
CA LEU A 119 -4.54 18.35 -15.41
C LEU A 119 -5.68 18.42 -16.43
N ALA A 120 -6.87 17.91 -16.07
CA ALA A 120 -8.02 17.91 -16.96
C ALA A 120 -8.43 19.34 -17.38
N ASN A 121 -8.34 20.29 -16.47
CA ASN A 121 -8.65 21.69 -16.72
C ASN A 121 -7.55 22.45 -17.47
N GLY A 122 -6.40 21.84 -17.75
CA GLY A 122 -5.30 22.47 -18.47
C GLY A 122 -4.49 23.45 -17.62
N GLN A 123 -4.47 23.24 -16.31
CA GLN A 123 -3.73 24.06 -15.35
C GLN A 123 -2.29 23.56 -15.15
N ILE A 124 -1.92 22.44 -15.78
CA ILE A 124 -0.58 21.86 -15.72
C ILE A 124 0.20 22.31 -16.95
N TYR A 125 1.33 22.97 -16.72
CA TYR A 125 2.17 23.52 -17.78
C TYR A 125 2.62 22.43 -18.78
N ASN A 126 2.54 22.75 -20.06
CA ASN A 126 2.90 21.86 -21.19
C ASN A 126 2.14 20.53 -21.25
N GLN A 127 0.98 20.41 -20.58
CA GLN A 127 0.12 19.24 -20.70
C GLN A 127 -1.24 19.62 -21.28
N PRO A 128 -1.75 18.89 -22.29
CA PRO A 128 -3.06 19.18 -22.87
C PRO A 128 -4.19 18.89 -21.88
N GLN A 129 -5.32 19.56 -22.04
CA GLN A 129 -6.54 19.26 -21.29
C GLN A 129 -7.03 17.83 -21.53
N ALA A 130 -7.71 17.27 -20.54
CA ALA A 130 -8.26 15.92 -20.60
C ALA A 130 -9.79 15.96 -20.69
N ALA A 131 -10.34 15.34 -21.72
CA ALA A 131 -11.77 15.34 -21.99
C ALA A 131 -12.54 14.29 -21.17
N ASN A 132 -11.88 13.19 -20.79
CA ASN A 132 -12.47 11.97 -20.23
C ASN A 132 -11.94 11.57 -18.84
N MET A 133 -11.33 12.50 -18.09
CA MET A 133 -10.69 12.18 -16.82
C MET A 133 -11.69 11.70 -15.76
N GLN A 134 -11.59 10.44 -15.33
CA GLN A 134 -12.44 9.89 -14.26
C GLN A 134 -11.92 10.28 -12.87
N VAL A 135 -12.83 10.40 -11.91
CA VAL A 135 -12.47 10.56 -10.50
C VAL A 135 -12.07 9.22 -9.90
N LEU A 136 -10.97 9.20 -9.16
CA LEU A 136 -10.54 8.04 -8.40
C LEU A 136 -11.43 7.88 -7.16
N THR A 137 -11.71 6.63 -6.83
CA THR A 137 -12.30 6.22 -5.55
C THR A 137 -11.34 5.24 -4.86
N TRP A 138 -11.36 5.22 -3.53
CA TRP A 138 -10.55 4.27 -2.76
C TRP A 138 -11.07 2.84 -2.97
N ASP A 139 -10.16 1.88 -3.03
CA ASP A 139 -10.45 0.46 -3.21
C ASP A 139 -9.64 -0.37 -2.22
N ASP A 140 -10.32 -0.95 -1.23
CA ASP A 140 -9.67 -1.69 -0.14
C ASP A 140 -9.01 -3.00 -0.59
N GLU A 141 -9.50 -3.63 -1.68
CA GLU A 141 -8.84 -4.80 -2.27
C GLU A 141 -7.46 -4.41 -2.82
N LEU A 142 -7.39 -3.30 -3.57
CA LEU A 142 -6.13 -2.77 -4.09
C LEU A 142 -5.18 -2.33 -2.98
N ALA A 143 -5.72 -1.71 -1.92
CA ALA A 143 -4.95 -1.29 -0.75
C ALA A 143 -4.37 -2.49 0.00
N GLY A 144 -5.16 -3.55 0.19
CA GLY A 144 -4.69 -4.79 0.80
C GLY A 144 -3.54 -5.43 0.00
N VAL A 145 -3.65 -5.47 -1.32
CA VAL A 145 -2.57 -5.95 -2.20
C VAL A 145 -1.32 -5.07 -2.08
N ALA A 146 -1.48 -3.75 -2.11
CA ALA A 146 -0.38 -2.79 -2.00
C ALA A 146 0.32 -2.89 -0.64
N GLN A 147 -0.45 -3.06 0.44
CA GLN A 147 0.07 -3.18 1.80
C GLN A 147 0.83 -4.50 1.99
N ARG A 148 0.34 -5.62 1.44
CA ARG A 148 1.08 -6.88 1.44
C ARG A 148 2.42 -6.75 0.74
N HIS A 149 2.45 -6.04 -0.39
CA HIS A 149 3.69 -5.79 -1.12
C HIS A 149 4.65 -4.89 -0.33
N ALA A 150 4.15 -3.78 0.21
CA ALA A 150 4.92 -2.88 1.05
C ALA A 150 5.57 -3.63 2.22
N ASN A 151 4.82 -4.49 2.92
CA ASN A 151 5.32 -5.29 4.04
C ASN A 151 6.49 -6.21 3.66
N GLY A 152 6.63 -6.58 2.39
CA GLY A 152 7.76 -7.38 1.90
C GLY A 152 9.09 -6.64 1.96
N CYS A 153 9.11 -5.32 2.10
CA CYS A 153 10.32 -4.49 2.22
C CYS A 153 11.32 -4.66 1.05
N GLN A 154 10.84 -5.12 -0.12
CA GLN A 154 11.63 -5.36 -1.30
C GLN A 154 11.26 -4.36 -2.40
N TYR A 155 12.24 -3.59 -2.87
CA TYR A 155 12.01 -2.52 -3.83
C TYR A 155 11.99 -3.04 -5.28
N TYR A 156 10.86 -3.63 -5.67
CA TYR A 156 10.53 -3.99 -7.05
C TYR A 156 9.01 -3.94 -7.26
N HIS A 157 8.54 -4.04 -8.50
CA HIS A 157 7.12 -4.04 -8.79
C HIS A 157 6.45 -5.38 -8.49
N ASN A 158 5.31 -5.40 -7.81
CA ASN A 158 4.64 -6.64 -7.42
C ASN A 158 4.12 -7.43 -8.64
N PRO A 159 4.64 -8.63 -8.96
CA PRO A 159 4.16 -9.42 -10.10
C PRO A 159 2.76 -10.01 -9.89
N TYR A 160 2.28 -10.07 -8.66
CA TYR A 160 0.99 -10.66 -8.26
C TYR A 160 -0.05 -9.62 -7.84
N ARG A 161 0.04 -8.41 -8.41
CA ARG A 161 -0.83 -7.27 -8.05
C ARG A 161 -2.23 -7.30 -8.65
N HIS A 162 -2.46 -8.17 -9.64
CA HIS A 162 -3.71 -8.21 -10.38
C HIS A 162 -4.84 -8.79 -9.53
N VAL A 163 -6.03 -8.21 -9.68
CA VAL A 163 -7.26 -8.67 -9.02
C VAL A 163 -8.18 -9.32 -10.05
N SER A 164 -9.16 -10.09 -9.59
CA SER A 164 -10.11 -10.79 -10.47
C SER A 164 -10.85 -9.85 -11.44
N ARG A 165 -11.04 -8.59 -11.04
CA ARG A 165 -11.77 -7.57 -11.78
C ARG A 165 -10.99 -7.00 -12.97
N PHE A 166 -9.66 -6.90 -12.89
CA PHE A 166 -8.83 -6.24 -13.90
C PHE A 166 -7.31 -6.35 -13.63
N TYR A 167 -6.52 -6.06 -14.65
CA TYR A 167 -5.09 -5.75 -14.51
C TYR A 167 -4.89 -4.48 -13.70
N VAL A 168 -3.80 -4.43 -12.94
CA VAL A 168 -3.51 -3.41 -11.93
C VAL A 168 -2.15 -2.76 -12.24
N GLY A 169 -2.16 -1.43 -12.30
CA GLY A 169 -0.95 -0.60 -12.37
C GLY A 169 -0.38 -0.37 -10.98
N GLU A 170 0.89 0.02 -10.89
CA GLU A 170 1.55 0.22 -9.60
C GLU A 170 2.59 1.33 -9.67
N ASN A 171 2.54 2.24 -8.69
CA ASN A 171 3.64 3.16 -8.40
C ASN A 171 4.29 2.76 -7.08
N ILE A 172 5.62 2.76 -7.06
CA ILE A 172 6.40 2.46 -5.84
C ILE A 172 7.41 3.58 -5.59
N ALA A 173 7.68 3.85 -4.32
CA ALA A 173 8.72 4.79 -3.93
C ALA A 173 9.34 4.36 -2.62
N ARG A 174 10.63 4.59 -2.46
CA ARG A 174 11.31 4.47 -1.16
C ARG A 174 12.10 5.73 -0.88
N ILE A 175 12.12 6.13 0.38
CA ILE A 175 12.98 7.19 0.88
C ILE A 175 13.70 6.71 2.12
N TRP A 176 14.99 6.99 2.16
CA TRP A 176 15.79 6.86 3.37
C TRP A 176 15.56 8.08 4.24
N SER A 177 15.45 7.88 5.53
CA SER A 177 15.30 8.96 6.49
C SER A 177 16.05 8.64 7.77
N SER A 178 16.16 9.65 8.63
CA SER A 178 16.32 9.44 10.07
C SER A 178 15.06 8.75 10.64
N TYR A 179 14.96 8.64 11.98
CA TYR A 179 13.78 8.10 12.63
C TYR A 179 12.53 8.97 12.36
N SER A 180 11.74 8.58 11.36
CA SER A 180 10.52 9.26 10.91
C SER A 180 9.52 8.19 10.49
N PRO A 181 8.70 7.68 11.42
CA PRO A 181 7.85 6.52 11.17
C PRO A 181 6.61 6.86 10.33
N HIS A 182 6.30 8.15 10.10
CA HIS A 182 5.12 8.59 9.38
C HIS A 182 5.37 8.74 7.87
N GLY A 183 4.36 8.37 7.09
CA GLY A 183 4.37 8.53 5.64
C GLY A 183 4.37 10.00 5.23
N ASP A 184 5.16 10.33 4.22
CA ASP A 184 5.20 11.65 3.58
C ASP A 184 4.55 11.58 2.20
N TRP A 185 3.24 11.30 2.22
CA TRP A 185 2.46 11.06 1.00
C TRP A 185 2.45 12.26 0.07
N GLY A 186 2.41 13.48 0.61
CA GLY A 186 2.42 14.71 -0.19
C GLY A 186 3.70 14.84 -1.00
N TYR A 187 4.86 14.60 -0.36
CA TYR A 187 6.14 14.60 -1.06
C TYR A 187 6.20 13.53 -2.16
N ILE A 188 5.76 12.30 -1.85
CA ILE A 188 5.86 11.16 -2.78
C ILE A 188 4.92 11.35 -3.98
N ILE A 189 3.67 11.71 -3.75
CA ILE A 189 2.69 11.96 -4.83
C ILE A 189 3.15 13.15 -5.68
N GLY A 190 3.65 14.22 -5.05
CA GLY A 190 4.21 15.36 -5.76
C GLY A 190 5.42 15.00 -6.63
N LYS A 191 6.31 14.12 -6.15
CA LYS A 191 7.45 13.61 -6.92
C LYS A 191 7.02 12.77 -8.12
N TRP A 192 6.07 11.86 -7.94
CA TRP A 192 5.51 11.06 -9.03
C TRP A 192 4.82 11.93 -10.06
N PHE A 193 3.96 12.85 -9.62
CA PHE A 193 3.23 13.72 -10.54
C PHE A 193 4.17 14.68 -11.27
N GLY A 194 5.18 15.22 -10.59
CA GLY A 194 6.17 16.15 -11.14
C GLY A 194 6.95 15.66 -12.35
N GLU A 195 6.92 14.35 -12.65
CA GLU A 195 7.45 13.78 -13.90
C GLU A 195 6.75 14.35 -15.16
N TYR A 196 5.58 15.01 -15.02
CA TYR A 196 4.91 15.74 -16.11
C TYR A 196 5.84 16.74 -16.82
N ALA A 197 6.84 17.29 -16.11
CA ALA A 197 7.75 18.30 -16.66
C ALA A 197 8.60 17.74 -17.82
N ILE A 198 8.95 16.45 -17.75
CA ILE A 198 9.77 15.76 -18.77
C ILE A 198 8.95 14.86 -19.69
N TYR A 199 7.69 14.56 -19.33
CA TYR A 199 6.79 13.79 -20.19
C TYR A 199 6.51 14.50 -21.52
N ARG A 200 6.37 13.71 -22.58
CA ARG A 200 5.97 14.13 -23.93
C ARG A 200 4.82 13.24 -24.39
N TRP A 201 3.90 13.79 -25.17
CA TRP A 201 2.67 13.10 -25.55
C TRP A 201 2.96 11.76 -26.24
N LYS A 202 2.33 10.67 -25.76
CA LYS A 202 2.52 9.29 -26.24
C LYS A 202 3.97 8.81 -26.16
N ALA A 203 4.77 9.33 -25.22
CA ALA A 203 6.14 8.89 -25.01
C ALA A 203 6.23 7.37 -24.81
N TRP A 204 7.12 6.74 -25.59
CA TRP A 204 7.53 5.35 -25.43
C TRP A 204 9.07 5.27 -25.53
N PRO A 205 9.74 4.46 -24.69
CA PRO A 205 9.17 3.64 -23.63
C PRO A 205 8.73 4.38 -22.39
N ILE A 206 7.67 3.86 -21.75
CA ILE A 206 7.32 4.28 -20.40
C ILE A 206 8.39 3.72 -19.48
N THR A 207 9.30 4.60 -19.07
CA THR A 207 10.39 4.28 -18.13
C THR A 207 10.02 4.76 -16.73
N SER A 208 10.86 4.43 -15.75
CA SER A 208 10.73 4.94 -14.37
C SER A 208 10.85 6.47 -14.25
N LEU A 209 11.16 7.19 -15.34
CA LEU A 209 11.25 8.65 -15.36
C LEU A 209 9.89 9.33 -15.61
N ILE A 210 8.93 8.63 -16.22
CA ILE A 210 7.61 9.19 -16.58
C ILE A 210 6.43 8.29 -16.19
N GLY A 211 6.71 7.04 -15.85
CA GLY A 211 5.70 6.01 -15.63
C GLY A 211 4.80 6.27 -14.44
N HIS A 212 5.29 6.96 -13.41
CA HIS A 212 4.48 7.27 -12.25
C HIS A 212 3.47 8.37 -12.59
N TYR A 213 3.91 9.43 -13.28
CA TYR A 213 3.02 10.48 -13.76
C TYR A 213 1.96 9.93 -14.70
N THR A 214 2.34 9.16 -15.73
CA THR A 214 1.36 8.66 -16.70
C THR A 214 0.32 7.75 -16.07
N GLN A 215 0.69 6.98 -15.03
CA GLN A 215 -0.26 6.19 -14.26
C GLN A 215 -1.24 7.06 -13.44
N ILE A 216 -0.75 8.13 -12.79
CA ILE A 216 -1.62 9.08 -12.07
C ILE A 216 -2.54 9.83 -13.04
N ALA A 217 -2.05 10.17 -14.23
CA ALA A 217 -2.77 10.88 -15.28
C ALA A 217 -3.74 10.00 -16.08
N TRP A 218 -3.79 8.69 -15.84
CA TRP A 218 -4.52 7.77 -16.71
C TRP A 218 -6.04 7.90 -16.54
N ALA A 219 -6.75 8.36 -17.58
CA ALA A 219 -8.16 8.74 -17.51
C ALA A 219 -9.07 7.57 -17.09
N ASP A 220 -8.82 6.36 -17.59
CA ASP A 220 -9.66 5.19 -17.33
C ASP A 220 -9.41 4.56 -15.95
N THR A 221 -8.27 4.86 -15.32
CA THR A 221 -8.02 4.47 -13.93
C THR A 221 -8.99 5.23 -13.03
N ASN A 222 -9.82 4.50 -12.28
CA ASN A 222 -10.85 5.08 -11.42
C ASN A 222 -10.88 4.47 -10.00
N ARG A 223 -9.94 3.58 -9.68
CA ARG A 223 -9.71 2.97 -8.37
C ARG A 223 -8.26 3.12 -7.96
N ILE A 224 -8.03 3.41 -6.69
CA ILE A 224 -6.70 3.47 -6.07
C ILE A 224 -6.73 2.82 -4.70
N GLY A 225 -5.68 2.09 -4.36
CA GLY A 225 -5.43 1.62 -3.00
C GLY A 225 -3.94 1.56 -2.73
N CYS A 226 -3.51 2.06 -1.57
CA CYS A 226 -2.10 2.20 -1.25
C CYS A 226 -1.71 1.46 0.02
N GLY A 227 -0.42 1.13 0.11
CA GLY A 227 0.23 0.48 1.22
C GLY A 227 1.50 1.22 1.64
N TYR A 228 1.82 1.14 2.92
CA TYR A 228 2.98 1.79 3.52
C TYR A 228 3.66 0.91 4.55
N THR A 229 4.98 0.89 4.53
CA THR A 229 5.76 0.30 5.61
C THR A 229 6.94 1.18 5.96
N TYR A 230 7.29 1.17 7.24
CA TYR A 230 8.49 1.75 7.79
C TYR A 230 9.34 0.66 8.43
N TYR A 231 10.56 0.50 7.93
CA TYR A 231 11.47 -0.54 8.37
C TYR A 231 12.90 -0.03 8.38
N TYR A 232 13.74 -0.61 9.23
CA TYR A 232 15.16 -0.38 9.17
C TYR A 232 15.80 -1.45 8.29
N SER A 233 16.67 -1.07 7.36
CA SER A 233 17.44 -2.03 6.57
C SER A 233 18.76 -1.40 6.14
N GLY A 234 19.84 -2.20 6.16
CA GLY A 234 21.14 -1.78 5.65
C GLY A 234 21.73 -0.53 6.32
N GLY A 235 21.47 -0.33 7.62
CA GLY A 235 22.00 0.82 8.36
C GLY A 235 21.12 2.07 8.33
N SER A 236 19.95 2.03 7.69
CA SER A 236 19.09 3.20 7.52
C SER A 236 17.61 2.87 7.72
N TYR A 237 16.86 3.82 8.27
CA TYR A 237 15.41 3.74 8.28
C TYR A 237 14.86 4.07 6.89
N THR A 238 14.03 3.19 6.37
CA THR A 238 13.44 3.26 5.04
C THR A 238 11.92 3.34 5.17
N ARG A 239 11.33 4.29 4.45
CA ARG A 239 9.89 4.39 4.24
C ARG A 239 9.59 3.90 2.83
N TYR A 240 8.70 2.91 2.72
CA TYR A 240 8.33 2.30 1.44
C TYR A 240 6.84 2.47 1.19
N TYR A 241 6.53 3.03 0.02
CA TYR A 241 5.20 3.42 -0.43
C TYR A 241 4.86 2.62 -1.68
N VAL A 242 3.64 2.09 -1.72
CA VAL A 242 3.09 1.36 -2.85
C VAL A 242 1.69 1.88 -3.10
N CYS A 243 1.35 2.24 -4.33
CA CYS A 243 -0.02 2.55 -4.73
C CYS A 243 -0.40 1.70 -5.94
N ASN A 244 -1.50 0.97 -5.83
CA ASN A 244 -2.10 0.18 -6.89
C ASN A 244 -3.25 0.95 -7.55
N TYR A 245 -3.33 0.83 -8.87
CA TYR A 245 -4.25 1.60 -9.72
C TYR A 245 -5.09 0.65 -10.58
N GLY A 246 -6.40 0.85 -10.56
CA GLY A 246 -7.36 -0.03 -11.22
C GLY A 246 -8.39 0.73 -12.07
N PRO A 247 -8.71 0.25 -13.28
CA PRO A 247 -7.89 -0.65 -14.10
C PRO A 247 -6.49 -0.07 -14.38
N THR A 248 -5.54 -0.90 -14.82
CA THR A 248 -4.17 -0.46 -15.12
C THR A 248 -4.15 0.63 -16.19
N GLY A 249 -3.18 1.54 -16.07
CA GLY A 249 -2.82 2.46 -17.15
C GLY A 249 -1.60 1.99 -17.94
N ASN A 250 -0.90 2.95 -18.52
CA ASN A 250 0.40 2.78 -19.17
C ASN A 250 0.38 1.78 -20.34
N HIS A 251 -0.70 1.79 -21.12
CA HIS A 251 -0.84 0.95 -22.31
C HIS A 251 0.12 1.36 -23.43
N TYR A 252 0.58 0.37 -24.20
CA TYR A 252 1.53 0.59 -25.29
C TYR A 252 0.94 1.49 -26.39
N GLY A 253 1.67 2.54 -26.78
CA GLY A 253 1.27 3.46 -27.87
C GLY A 253 0.07 4.37 -27.59
N VAL A 254 -0.50 4.33 -26.38
CA VAL A 254 -1.68 5.12 -26.00
C VAL A 254 -1.28 6.23 -25.03
N GLY A 255 -1.86 7.41 -25.20
CA GLY A 255 -1.67 8.52 -24.27
C GLY A 255 -2.49 8.30 -23.00
N PRO A 256 -2.18 8.99 -21.89
CA PRO A 256 -2.87 8.77 -20.62
C PRO A 256 -4.35 9.17 -20.64
N TYR A 257 -4.78 10.03 -21.56
CA TYR A 257 -6.16 10.52 -21.66
C TYR A 257 -6.48 11.04 -23.06
N GLU A 258 -7.75 11.31 -23.32
CA GLU A 258 -8.21 11.94 -24.57
C GLU A 258 -8.03 13.46 -24.50
N ILE A 259 -7.34 14.03 -25.48
CA ILE A 259 -7.10 15.48 -25.53
C ILE A 259 -8.41 16.21 -25.80
N GLY A 260 -8.72 17.20 -24.96
CA GLY A 260 -9.81 18.12 -25.18
C GLY A 260 -10.30 18.73 -23.88
N ALA A 261 -11.16 19.74 -23.99
CA ALA A 261 -11.83 20.31 -22.83
C ALA A 261 -12.66 19.23 -22.09
N PRO A 262 -12.74 19.28 -20.74
CA PRO A 262 -13.54 18.34 -19.96
C PRO A 262 -14.97 18.22 -20.50
N ASN A 263 -15.38 17.01 -20.88
CA ASN A 263 -16.70 16.75 -21.46
C ASN A 263 -17.29 15.46 -20.88
N CYS A 264 -17.79 15.55 -19.65
CA CYS A 264 -18.33 14.39 -18.94
C CYS A 264 -19.46 13.70 -19.72
N ALA A 265 -20.37 14.48 -20.31
CA ALA A 265 -21.53 13.96 -21.04
C ALA A 265 -21.13 13.07 -22.24
N ARG A 266 -20.12 13.47 -23.01
CA ARG A 266 -19.63 12.70 -24.17
C ARG A 266 -19.13 11.30 -23.79
N TYR A 267 -18.59 11.15 -22.59
CA TYR A 267 -17.98 9.91 -22.11
C TYR A 267 -18.86 9.16 -21.09
N GLY A 268 -20.13 9.55 -20.93
CA GLY A 268 -21.04 8.92 -19.96
C GLY A 268 -20.61 9.12 -18.50
N LEU A 269 -19.82 10.17 -18.23
CA LEU A 269 -19.34 10.54 -16.90
C LEU A 269 -20.24 11.63 -16.29
N TYR A 270 -20.16 11.79 -14.98
CA TYR A 270 -20.83 12.86 -14.24
C TYR A 270 -19.79 13.78 -13.61
N TYR A 271 -20.09 15.09 -13.55
CA TYR A 271 -19.27 16.01 -12.78
C TYR A 271 -19.26 15.58 -11.31
N SER A 272 -18.06 15.36 -10.78
CA SER A 272 -17.91 14.95 -9.40
C SER A 272 -18.19 16.11 -8.46
N ARG A 273 -19.00 15.84 -7.42
CA ARG A 273 -19.21 16.74 -6.29
C ARG A 273 -18.07 16.70 -5.27
N LEU A 274 -17.13 15.75 -5.42
CA LEU A 274 -16.01 15.53 -4.49
C LEU A 274 -14.84 16.50 -4.71
N VAL A 275 -14.87 17.30 -5.79
CA VAL A 275 -13.75 18.14 -6.20
C VAL A 275 -14.17 19.60 -6.44
N THR A 276 -15.26 20.05 -5.79
CA THR A 276 -15.72 21.44 -5.90
C THR A 276 -14.83 22.36 -5.08
N SER A 277 -14.04 23.17 -5.79
CA SER A 277 -13.32 24.39 -5.37
C SER A 277 -12.66 24.38 -3.99
N TYR A 278 -11.36 24.07 -3.98
CA TYR A 278 -10.43 24.63 -3.00
C TYR A 278 -10.02 26.04 -3.43
#